data_AF-A0A917EI88-F1
#
_entry.id   AF-A0A917EI88-F1
#
_cell.length_a   1.000
_cell.length_b   1.000
_cell.length_c   1.000
_cell.angle_alpha   90.00
_cell.angle_beta   90.00
_cell.angle_gamma   90.00
#
_symmetry.space_group_name_H-M   'P 1'
#
loop_
_entity.id
_entity.type
_entity.pdbx_description
1 polymer ?
#
loop_
_entity_poly.entity_id
_entity_poly.type
_entity_poly.pdbx_seq_one_letter_code
_entity_poly.pdbx_strand_id
1 'polypeptide(L)'
;MGNEFQVNSAGARPERSGTPVQDRVRTPDARNVCVEEDILQKVIGESDFDSPDDTMKQEKNWTVPGFGPMTRVTTNFGQIPAQALRVRDLVRTQSGDFLPIVWLDRILLNEDFMVHHPEAMPIELQPSVFGPGKPAKSVVLSPGQDVCPEPGFGDPNLTRVSDMLQRPGAMRRPEQIYTYTVFHLGKPEMVDCEGLWIYLDPKAQDLGGGSSL
;
A
#
# COMPACT_ATOMS: atom_id res chain seq x y z
N MET A 1 -30.20 11.38 -54.37
CA MET A 1 -29.07 12.09 -55.00
C MET A 1 -28.03 12.29 -53.90
N GLY A 2 -26.82 11.76 -53.90
CA GLY A 2 -25.92 11.28 -54.96
C GLY A 2 -24.51 11.78 -54.58
N ASN A 3 -23.48 10.94 -54.80
CA ASN A 3 -22.04 11.09 -54.50
C ASN A 3 -21.63 10.51 -53.14
N GLU A 4 -21.11 9.29 -52.98
CA GLU A 4 -20.27 8.44 -53.84
C GLU A 4 -18.95 9.11 -54.26
N PHE A 5 -17.90 8.86 -53.47
CA PHE A 5 -16.51 9.02 -53.89
C PHE A 5 -15.79 7.70 -53.64
N GLN A 6 -15.24 7.20 -54.74
CA GLN A 6 -14.72 5.88 -54.99
C GLN A 6 -13.21 5.91 -54.78
N VAL A 7 -12.66 4.99 -54.00
CA VAL A 7 -11.21 4.71 -53.99
C VAL A 7 -10.98 3.28 -54.47
N ASN A 8 -10.21 3.18 -55.55
CA ASN A 8 -9.93 1.98 -56.30
C ASN A 8 -8.95 1.05 -55.58
N SER A 9 -9.19 -0.23 -55.78
CA SER A 9 -8.37 -1.41 -55.52
C SER A 9 -7.17 -1.53 -56.49
N ALA A 10 -6.06 -2.15 -56.04
CA ALA A 10 -5.39 -3.32 -56.66
C ALA A 10 -3.87 -3.42 -56.40
N GLY A 11 -3.44 -4.63 -56.01
CA GLY A 11 -2.12 -5.24 -56.30
C GLY A 11 -1.01 -5.01 -55.27
N ALA A 12 -0.10 -5.95 -54.95
CA ALA A 12 0.03 -7.38 -55.21
C ALA A 12 1.15 -7.91 -54.27
N ARG A 13 1.02 -9.17 -53.81
CA ARG A 13 2.10 -9.99 -53.21
C ARG A 13 3.24 -10.21 -54.22
N PRO A 14 4.44 -10.56 -53.73
CA PRO A 14 4.92 -11.91 -54.06
C PRO A 14 5.47 -12.69 -52.86
N GLU A 15 5.21 -14.00 -52.93
CA GLU A 15 5.74 -15.06 -52.07
C GLU A 15 7.03 -15.68 -52.67
N ARG A 16 7.65 -16.56 -51.85
CA ARG A 16 8.60 -17.68 -52.18
C ARG A 16 10.08 -17.28 -52.18
N SER A 17 11.02 -18.08 -51.68
CA SER A 17 11.14 -19.51 -51.33
C SER A 17 12.40 -19.65 -50.44
N GLY A 18 12.47 -20.45 -49.36
CA GLY A 18 12.53 -21.92 -49.35
C GLY A 18 13.99 -22.40 -49.52
N THR A 19 14.76 -22.64 -48.44
CA THR A 19 15.07 -23.93 -47.75
C THR A 19 16.51 -24.43 -48.10
N PRO A 20 17.07 -25.47 -47.44
CA PRO A 20 17.30 -25.73 -46.01
C PRO A 20 18.78 -26.17 -45.76
N VAL A 21 19.13 -26.65 -44.54
CA VAL A 21 20.15 -27.69 -44.17
C VAL A 21 20.49 -27.49 -42.69
N GLN A 22 19.87 -28.26 -41.78
CA GLN A 22 20.42 -29.45 -41.08
C GLN A 22 21.55 -29.13 -40.09
N ASP A 23 21.74 -29.76 -38.94
CA ASP A 23 21.02 -30.70 -38.08
C ASP A 23 22.07 -31.01 -36.98
N ARG A 24 21.72 -30.97 -35.69
CA ARG A 24 22.45 -31.74 -34.65
C ARG A 24 21.77 -31.67 -33.29
N VAL A 25 20.87 -32.64 -33.12
CA VAL A 25 20.52 -33.27 -31.86
C VAL A 25 21.78 -33.82 -31.18
N ARG A 26 22.00 -33.51 -29.89
CA ARG A 26 22.76 -34.35 -28.95
C ARG A 26 22.24 -34.18 -27.52
N THR A 27 21.56 -35.22 -27.06
CA THR A 27 21.52 -35.73 -25.68
C THR A 27 21.71 -37.25 -25.78
N PRO A 28 21.92 -38.03 -24.69
CA PRO A 28 22.27 -37.72 -23.30
C PRO A 28 23.56 -38.47 -22.85
N ASP A 29 24.10 -38.21 -21.65
CA ASP A 29 24.69 -39.30 -20.87
C ASP A 29 24.64 -39.02 -19.37
N ALA A 30 24.19 -40.03 -18.64
CA ALA A 30 24.00 -40.05 -17.20
C ALA A 30 25.24 -40.64 -16.54
N ARG A 31 25.77 -39.99 -15.51
CA ARG A 31 26.53 -40.70 -14.45
C ARG A 31 26.22 -40.10 -13.08
N ASN A 32 25.40 -40.85 -12.36
CA ASN A 32 25.37 -40.93 -10.90
C ASN A 32 26.80 -41.04 -10.33
N VAL A 33 27.04 -40.53 -9.12
CA VAL A 33 27.15 -41.33 -7.88
C VAL A 33 27.43 -40.41 -6.70
N CYS A 34 26.66 -40.62 -5.63
CA CYS A 34 26.79 -40.09 -4.28
C CYS A 34 28.05 -40.61 -3.58
N VAL A 35 28.65 -39.82 -2.68
CA VAL A 35 29.33 -40.14 -1.39
C VAL A 35 30.12 -38.88 -0.97
N GLU A 36 30.30 -38.42 0.27
CA GLU A 36 30.08 -38.82 1.67
C GLU A 36 30.20 -37.48 2.47
N GLU A 37 29.34 -37.16 3.43
CA GLU A 37 29.57 -37.27 4.89
C GLU A 37 30.98 -36.93 5.42
N ASP A 38 30.99 -36.36 6.64
CA ASP A 38 32.10 -35.87 7.48
C ASP A 38 32.56 -34.42 7.20
N ILE A 39 32.46 -33.46 8.12
CA ILE A 39 32.91 -33.54 9.52
C ILE A 39 31.98 -32.74 10.44
N LEU A 40 31.39 -33.43 11.42
CA LEU A 40 30.82 -32.85 12.64
C LEU A 40 31.90 -32.64 13.73
N GLN A 41 31.61 -31.65 14.60
CA GLN A 41 31.87 -31.60 16.06
C GLN A 41 33.21 -31.15 16.67
N LYS A 42 33.12 -30.00 17.35
CA LYS A 42 33.51 -29.75 18.76
C LYS A 42 33.07 -28.32 19.11
N VAL A 43 32.27 -28.00 20.12
CA VAL A 43 32.25 -28.45 21.52
C VAL A 43 30.83 -28.31 22.09
N ILE A 44 30.41 -29.37 22.78
CA ILE A 44 29.23 -29.53 23.64
C ILE A 44 29.29 -28.61 24.86
N GLY A 45 28.22 -27.85 25.07
CA GLY A 45 27.76 -27.39 26.37
C GLY A 45 26.30 -27.80 26.51
N GLU A 46 26.04 -28.82 27.32
CA GLU A 46 24.70 -29.30 27.67
C GLU A 46 24.01 -28.29 28.59
N SER A 47 22.77 -27.94 28.26
CA SER A 47 21.75 -27.54 29.24
C SER A 47 20.37 -27.60 28.59
N ASP A 48 19.72 -28.74 28.81
CA ASP A 48 18.33 -28.95 29.23
C ASP A 48 17.21 -28.00 28.75
N PHE A 49 16.25 -28.61 28.05
CA PHE A 49 14.84 -28.21 27.85
C PHE A 49 14.58 -26.74 27.45
N ASP A 50 14.29 -26.51 26.16
CA ASP A 50 13.26 -25.53 25.81
C ASP A 50 12.49 -25.92 24.53
N SER A 51 11.20 -25.62 24.54
CA SER A 51 10.16 -26.04 23.59
C SER A 51 10.44 -25.65 22.13
N PRO A 52 9.94 -26.42 21.13
CA PRO A 52 9.94 -26.01 19.75
C PRO A 52 8.64 -25.26 19.41
N ASP A 53 8.40 -24.08 19.98
CA ASP A 53 7.34 -23.20 19.48
C ASP A 53 7.47 -21.74 19.95
N ASP A 54 8.56 -21.07 19.58
CA ASP A 54 8.59 -19.60 19.60
C ASP A 54 9.27 -19.06 18.35
N THR A 55 8.83 -19.57 17.19
CA THR A 55 8.98 -18.77 15.97
C THR A 55 7.93 -17.69 16.06
N MET A 56 8.21 -16.63 16.83
CA MET A 56 7.46 -15.38 16.80
C MET A 56 7.21 -15.07 15.33
N LYS A 57 5.94 -15.22 14.90
CA LYS A 57 5.49 -14.70 13.61
C LYS A 57 5.89 -13.24 13.63
N GLN A 58 6.90 -12.88 12.84
CA GLN A 58 7.12 -11.51 12.46
C GLN A 58 5.82 -11.09 11.77
N GLU A 59 4.90 -10.51 12.54
CA GLU A 59 3.74 -9.82 12.02
C GLU A 59 4.31 -8.75 11.12
N LYS A 60 4.24 -9.00 9.81
CA LYS A 60 4.74 -8.11 8.79
C LYS A 60 3.87 -6.87 8.91
N ASN A 61 4.34 -5.86 9.64
CA ASN A 61 3.50 -4.73 9.97
C ASN A 61 3.35 -3.87 8.71
N TRP A 62 2.11 -3.66 8.25
CA TRP A 62 1.85 -2.79 7.11
C TRP A 62 2.15 -1.33 7.48
N THR A 63 3.18 -0.75 6.87
CA THR A 63 3.68 0.59 7.20
C THR A 63 3.22 1.68 6.24
N VAL A 64 2.61 1.32 5.12
CA VAL A 64 2.23 2.29 4.08
C VAL A 64 1.04 3.12 4.59
N PRO A 65 1.17 4.46 4.68
CA PRO A 65 0.06 5.34 5.05
C PRO A 65 -0.92 5.49 3.88
N GLY A 66 -2.16 5.90 4.17
CA GLY A 66 -3.15 6.08 3.11
C GLY A 66 -4.57 6.31 3.61
N PHE A 67 -5.35 6.96 2.74
CA PHE A 67 -6.74 7.30 2.96
C PHE A 67 -7.65 6.41 2.11
N GLY A 68 -8.72 5.91 2.71
CA GLY A 68 -9.81 5.29 1.98
C GLY A 68 -10.49 6.29 1.03
N PRO A 69 -11.10 5.84 -0.07
CA PRO A 69 -11.58 6.71 -1.14
C PRO A 69 -12.69 7.67 -0.68
N MET A 70 -13.49 7.25 0.31
CA MET A 70 -14.60 8.03 0.86
C MET A 70 -14.23 8.89 2.06
N THR A 71 -13.02 8.75 2.60
CA THR A 71 -12.53 9.57 3.71
C THR A 71 -12.44 11.02 3.25
N ARG A 72 -13.06 11.95 3.98
CA ARG A 72 -13.13 13.35 3.56
C ARG A 72 -12.04 14.17 4.23
N VAL A 73 -11.28 14.87 3.41
CA VAL A 73 -10.26 15.81 3.82
C VAL A 73 -10.84 17.22 3.75
N THR A 74 -10.59 18.02 4.78
CA THR A 74 -11.04 19.41 4.83
C THR A 74 -10.15 20.25 3.91
N THR A 75 -10.76 20.81 2.87
CA THR A 75 -10.13 21.70 1.89
C THR A 75 -10.71 23.10 1.96
N ASN A 76 -10.13 24.05 1.24
CA ASN A 76 -10.68 25.40 1.09
C ASN A 76 -12.06 25.42 0.39
N PHE A 77 -12.46 24.32 -0.27
CA PHE A 77 -13.78 24.12 -0.88
C PHE A 77 -14.73 23.29 0.01
N GLY A 78 -14.33 23.00 1.26
CA GLY A 78 -15.06 22.14 2.18
C GLY A 78 -14.51 20.71 2.23
N GLN A 79 -15.32 19.77 2.70
CA GLN A 79 -14.91 18.37 2.89
C GLN A 79 -14.97 17.56 1.59
N ILE A 80 -13.81 17.27 1.00
CA ILE A 80 -13.68 16.54 -0.27
C ILE A 80 -13.22 15.09 0.00
N PRO A 81 -13.87 14.07 -0.60
CA PRO A 81 -13.40 12.68 -0.52
C PRO A 81 -11.97 12.53 -1.07
N ALA A 82 -11.14 11.72 -0.43
CA ALA A 82 -9.73 11.55 -0.79
C ALA A 82 -9.55 11.14 -2.26
N GLN A 83 -10.43 10.28 -2.79
CA GLN A 83 -10.39 9.88 -4.20
C GLN A 83 -10.62 11.01 -5.21
N ALA A 84 -11.16 12.16 -4.78
CA ALA A 84 -11.43 13.31 -5.62
C ALA A 84 -10.34 14.39 -5.51
N LEU A 85 -9.42 14.27 -4.55
CA LEU A 85 -8.31 15.18 -4.37
C LEU A 85 -7.34 15.14 -5.55
N ARG A 86 -6.73 16.29 -5.81
CA ARG A 86 -5.75 16.50 -6.87
C ARG A 86 -4.54 17.23 -6.32
N VAL A 87 -3.42 17.07 -7.01
CA VAL A 87 -2.23 17.90 -6.77
C VAL A 87 -2.64 19.37 -6.92
N ARG A 88 -2.14 20.21 -6.02
CA ARG A 88 -2.44 21.64 -5.82
C ARG A 88 -3.75 21.96 -5.09
N ASP A 89 -4.58 20.98 -4.73
CA ASP A 89 -5.71 21.24 -3.85
C ASP A 89 -5.22 21.71 -2.48
N LEU A 90 -5.91 22.69 -1.90
CA LEU A 90 -5.52 23.32 -0.65
C LEU A 90 -6.20 22.61 0.52
N VAL A 91 -5.43 21.93 1.36
CA VAL A 91 -5.94 21.20 2.53
C VAL A 91 -5.67 21.96 3.82
N ARG A 92 -6.60 21.87 4.76
CA ARG A 92 -6.50 22.51 6.07
C ARG A 92 -5.47 21.79 6.92
N THR A 93 -4.52 22.56 7.46
CA THR A 93 -3.51 22.07 8.39
C THR A 93 -3.84 22.41 9.84
N GLN A 94 -3.16 21.75 10.79
CA GLN A 94 -3.30 22.02 12.23
C GLN A 94 -2.99 23.48 12.58
N SER A 95 -2.03 24.11 11.88
CA SER A 95 -1.68 25.52 12.08
C SER A 95 -2.82 26.50 11.76
N GLY A 96 -3.85 26.04 11.05
CA GLY A 96 -4.93 26.87 10.51
C GLY A 96 -4.70 27.28 9.06
N ASP A 97 -3.48 27.13 8.54
CA ASP A 97 -3.15 27.43 7.15
C ASP A 97 -3.70 26.37 6.20
N PHE A 98 -3.92 26.78 4.95
CA PHE A 98 -4.26 25.89 3.85
C PHE A 98 -3.04 25.69 2.95
N LEU A 99 -2.54 24.46 2.87
CA LEU A 99 -1.36 24.13 2.08
C LEU A 99 -1.71 23.29 0.86
N PRO A 100 -1.00 23.47 -0.27
CA PRO A 100 -1.24 22.70 -1.47
C PRO A 100 -0.71 21.26 -1.32
N ILE A 101 -1.48 20.30 -1.81
CA ILE A 101 -0.99 18.95 -2.08
C ILE A 101 0.12 19.04 -3.13
N VAL A 102 1.35 18.65 -2.77
CA VAL A 102 2.49 18.71 -3.70
C VAL A 102 2.68 17.42 -4.49
N TRP A 103 2.18 16.30 -3.94
CA TRP A 103 2.26 14.98 -4.52
C TRP A 103 1.06 14.16 -4.08
N LEU A 104 0.53 13.33 -4.99
CA LEU A 104 -0.58 12.43 -4.76
C LEU A 104 -0.41 11.18 -5.62
N ASP A 105 -0.66 10.01 -5.03
CA ASP A 105 -0.69 8.73 -5.72
C ASP A 105 -1.84 7.84 -5.22
N ARG A 106 -2.10 6.76 -5.94
CA ARG A 106 -3.15 5.79 -5.65
C ARG A 106 -2.59 4.39 -5.63
N ILE A 107 -2.69 3.74 -4.48
CA ILE A 107 -2.20 2.37 -4.29
C ILE A 107 -3.39 1.43 -4.39
N LEU A 108 -3.44 0.63 -5.46
CA LEU A 108 -4.42 -0.42 -5.66
C LEU A 108 -3.93 -1.72 -5.00
N LEU A 109 -4.68 -2.20 -4.02
CA LEU A 109 -4.53 -3.55 -3.47
C LEU A 109 -5.53 -4.45 -4.17
N ASN A 110 -5.03 -5.47 -4.88
CA ASN A 110 -5.86 -6.45 -5.56
C ASN A 110 -6.18 -7.64 -4.63
N GLU A 111 -7.07 -8.51 -5.10
CA GLU A 111 -7.53 -9.68 -4.32
C GLU A 111 -6.38 -10.61 -3.91
N ASP A 112 -5.48 -10.92 -4.84
CA ASP A 112 -4.32 -11.77 -4.57
C ASP A 112 -3.43 -11.17 -3.47
N PHE A 113 -3.16 -9.87 -3.54
CA PHE A 113 -2.39 -9.16 -2.51
C PHE A 113 -3.10 -9.20 -1.16
N MET A 114 -4.41 -8.96 -1.13
CA MET A 114 -5.20 -8.91 0.12
C MET A 114 -5.33 -10.27 0.81
N VAL A 115 -5.31 -11.37 0.05
CA VAL A 115 -5.28 -12.74 0.60
C VAL A 115 -3.95 -13.04 1.27
N HIS A 116 -2.84 -12.60 0.68
CA HIS A 116 -1.49 -12.82 1.22
C HIS A 116 -1.09 -11.80 2.30
N HIS A 117 -1.72 -10.63 2.32
CA HIS A 117 -1.43 -9.51 3.23
C HIS A 117 -2.67 -8.99 3.97
N PRO A 118 -3.28 -9.79 4.86
CA PRO A 118 -4.41 -9.34 5.67
C PRO A 118 -4.07 -8.16 6.60
N GLU A 119 -2.80 -7.94 6.90
CA GLU A 119 -2.30 -6.76 7.61
C GLU A 119 -2.55 -5.43 6.88
N ALA A 120 -2.73 -5.45 5.54
CA ALA A 120 -2.93 -4.26 4.71
C ALA A 120 -4.41 -3.84 4.62
N MET A 121 -5.31 -4.66 5.19
CA MET A 121 -6.75 -4.44 5.13
C MET A 121 -7.15 -3.08 5.72
N PRO A 122 -8.06 -2.35 5.06
CA PRO A 122 -8.49 -1.04 5.53
C PRO A 122 -9.13 -1.12 6.91
N ILE A 123 -8.87 -0.12 7.73
CA ILE A 123 -9.46 0.00 9.06
C ILE A 123 -10.45 1.15 9.03
N GLU A 124 -11.71 0.83 9.31
CA GLU A 124 -12.77 1.80 9.53
C GLU A 124 -12.76 2.25 10.99
N LEU A 125 -12.58 3.54 11.19
CA LEU A 125 -12.74 4.24 12.45
C LEU A 125 -14.17 4.80 12.50
N GLN A 126 -14.98 4.28 13.42
CA GLN A 126 -16.36 4.72 13.59
C GLN A 126 -16.44 6.16 14.12
N PRO A 127 -17.57 6.85 13.88
CA PRO A 127 -17.80 8.16 14.45
C PRO A 127 -17.61 8.15 15.97
N SER A 128 -17.00 9.22 16.50
CA SER A 128 -16.75 9.39 17.94
C SER A 128 -15.86 8.33 18.62
N VAL A 129 -15.05 7.56 17.86
CA VAL A 129 -14.12 6.57 18.43
C VAL A 129 -13.09 7.18 19.39
N PHE A 130 -12.77 8.48 19.23
CA PHE A 130 -11.84 9.20 20.09
C PHE A 130 -12.54 10.13 21.09
N GLY A 131 -13.86 10.00 21.25
CA GLY A 131 -14.68 10.88 22.06
C GLY A 131 -15.69 11.67 21.21
N PRO A 132 -16.56 12.47 21.85
CA PRO A 132 -17.70 13.09 21.20
C PRO A 132 -17.32 13.89 19.94
N GLY A 133 -17.82 13.45 18.78
CA GLY A 133 -17.64 14.13 17.50
C GLY A 133 -16.28 13.91 16.81
N LYS A 134 -15.45 12.97 17.29
CA LYS A 134 -14.12 12.69 16.70
C LYS A 134 -13.95 11.20 16.33
N PRO A 135 -13.93 10.83 15.03
CA PRO A 135 -14.29 11.66 13.88
C PRO A 135 -15.81 11.95 13.83
N ALA A 136 -16.21 12.98 13.10
CA ALA A 136 -17.62 13.36 12.92
C ALA A 136 -18.40 12.32 12.08
N LYS A 137 -17.70 11.65 11.15
CA LYS A 137 -18.21 10.53 10.34
C LYS A 137 -17.20 9.40 10.33
N SER A 138 -17.60 8.24 9.82
CA SER A 138 -16.67 7.13 9.67
C SER A 138 -15.53 7.52 8.72
N VAL A 139 -14.31 7.15 9.10
CA VAL A 139 -13.08 7.44 8.38
C VAL A 139 -12.38 6.11 8.15
N VAL A 140 -12.02 5.81 6.91
CA VAL A 140 -11.29 4.59 6.57
C VAL A 140 -9.86 4.94 6.23
N LEU A 141 -8.92 4.30 6.91
CA LEU A 141 -7.49 4.56 6.78
C LEU A 141 -6.72 3.27 6.62
N SER A 142 -5.52 3.42 6.08
CA SER A 142 -4.54 2.35 6.04
C SER A 142 -4.01 2.05 7.45
N PRO A 143 -3.70 0.79 7.80
CA PRO A 143 -3.16 0.44 9.12
C PRO A 143 -1.85 1.15 9.47
N GLY A 144 -1.06 1.52 8.45
CA GLY A 144 0.20 2.26 8.57
C GLY A 144 0.03 3.76 8.87
N GLN A 145 -1.20 4.27 8.87
CA GLN A 145 -1.49 5.69 9.06
C GLN A 145 -1.39 6.11 10.53
N ASP A 146 -0.79 7.26 10.80
CA ASP A 146 -0.76 7.88 12.12
C ASP A 146 -1.85 8.95 12.25
N VAL A 147 -2.59 8.91 13.36
CA VAL A 147 -3.67 9.84 13.70
C VAL A 147 -3.44 10.50 15.05
N CYS A 148 -3.94 11.72 15.22
CA CYS A 148 -3.88 12.48 16.45
C CYS A 148 -5.26 13.08 16.76
N PRO A 149 -6.00 12.55 17.74
CA PRO A 149 -7.34 13.06 18.04
C PRO A 149 -7.33 14.47 18.62
N GLU A 150 -6.27 14.80 19.34
CA GLU A 150 -6.12 16.07 20.05
C GLU A 150 -4.71 16.60 19.84
N PRO A 151 -4.49 17.41 18.79
CA PRO A 151 -3.24 18.13 18.64
C PRO A 151 -3.11 19.14 19.78
N GLY A 152 -2.26 18.81 20.76
CA GLY A 152 -1.91 19.70 21.85
C GLY A 152 -0.85 20.74 21.43
N PHE A 153 -0.51 21.61 22.37
CA PHE A 153 0.71 22.42 22.28
C PHE A 153 1.89 21.56 22.72
N GLY A 154 2.65 21.00 21.78
CA GLY A 154 3.82 20.14 22.06
C GLY A 154 3.94 18.99 21.08
N ASP A 155 4.57 17.89 21.53
CA ASP A 155 4.69 16.69 20.71
C ASP A 155 3.31 16.06 20.50
N PRO A 156 2.89 15.85 19.23
CA PRO A 156 1.60 15.27 18.94
C PRO A 156 1.56 13.83 19.47
N ASN A 157 0.50 13.50 20.21
CA ASN A 157 0.24 12.11 20.61
C ASN A 157 -0.27 11.34 19.39
N LEU A 158 0.66 10.90 18.55
CA LEU A 158 0.39 10.10 17.37
C LEU A 158 0.06 8.68 17.80
N THR A 159 -1.06 8.17 17.31
CA THR A 159 -1.44 6.76 17.46
C THR A 159 -1.55 6.13 16.08
N ARG A 160 -0.91 4.97 15.92
CA ARG A 160 -1.02 4.19 14.70
C ARG A 160 -2.41 3.60 14.57
N VAL A 161 -2.97 3.60 13.36
CA VAL A 161 -4.31 3.05 13.10
C VAL A 161 -4.35 1.53 13.37
N SER A 162 -3.28 0.78 13.15
CA SER A 162 -3.20 -0.64 13.54
C SER A 162 -3.47 -0.86 15.03
N ASP A 163 -2.95 0.02 15.89
CA ASP A 163 -3.06 -0.09 17.34
C ASP A 163 -4.49 0.24 17.82
N MET A 164 -5.29 0.87 16.96
CA MET A 164 -6.71 1.14 17.22
C MET A 164 -7.57 -0.09 17.19
N LEU A 165 -7.15 -1.19 16.54
CA LEU A 165 -7.94 -2.42 16.48
C LEU A 165 -8.23 -3.03 17.86
N GLN A 166 -7.44 -2.69 18.87
CA GLN A 166 -7.67 -3.11 20.26
C GLN A 166 -8.75 -2.27 20.97
N ARG A 167 -9.26 -1.22 20.34
CA ARG A 167 -10.26 -0.30 20.90
C ARG A 167 -11.65 -0.52 20.27
N PRO A 168 -12.73 -0.37 21.05
CA PRO A 168 -14.09 -0.36 20.50
C PRO A 168 -14.24 0.76 19.47
N GLY A 169 -14.81 0.44 18.30
CA GLY A 169 -15.08 1.41 17.24
C GLY A 169 -14.04 1.49 16.13
N ALA A 170 -12.97 0.69 16.18
CA ALA A 170 -12.09 0.45 15.03
C ALA A 170 -12.29 -0.98 14.53
N MET A 171 -12.51 -1.15 13.22
CA MET A 171 -12.78 -2.47 12.63
C MET A 171 -12.08 -2.61 11.28
N ARG A 172 -11.53 -3.79 11.01
CA ARG A 172 -11.07 -4.12 9.66
C ARG A 172 -12.25 -4.24 8.71
N ARG A 173 -12.04 -3.78 7.49
CA ARG A 173 -12.97 -3.87 6.36
C ARG A 173 -12.50 -5.01 5.46
N PRO A 174 -13.19 -6.16 5.46
CA PRO A 174 -12.81 -7.30 4.64
C PRO A 174 -13.22 -7.03 3.18
N GLU A 175 -12.44 -6.18 2.52
CA GLU A 175 -12.62 -5.87 1.11
C GLU A 175 -11.58 -6.64 0.30
N GLN A 176 -11.98 -7.20 -0.83
CA GLN A 176 -11.08 -7.99 -1.69
C GLN A 176 -10.20 -7.08 -2.56
N ILE A 177 -10.71 -5.91 -2.93
CA ILE A 177 -9.98 -4.93 -3.73
C ILE A 177 -10.17 -3.58 -3.05
N TYR A 178 -9.07 -2.85 -2.85
CA TYR A 178 -9.13 -1.54 -2.23
C TYR A 178 -8.15 -0.57 -2.86
N THR A 179 -8.48 0.72 -2.85
CA THR A 179 -7.57 1.77 -3.32
C THR A 179 -7.34 2.80 -2.24
N TYR A 180 -6.10 2.93 -1.80
CA TYR A 180 -5.68 4.01 -0.94
C TYR A 180 -5.28 5.22 -1.78
N THR A 181 -5.73 6.40 -1.37
CA THR A 181 -5.13 7.66 -1.81
C THR A 181 -4.02 8.01 -0.84
N VAL A 182 -2.83 8.32 -1.36
CA VAL A 182 -1.68 8.72 -0.56
C VAL A 182 -1.23 10.09 -1.07
N PHE A 183 -0.95 11.03 -0.18
CA PHE A 183 -0.50 12.37 -0.57
C PHE A 183 0.35 13.01 0.53
N HIS A 184 1.09 14.06 0.19
CA HIS A 184 1.82 14.87 1.16
C HIS A 184 1.89 16.34 0.74
N LEU A 185 2.30 17.19 1.70
CA LEU A 185 2.40 18.65 1.54
C LEU A 185 3.84 19.15 1.33
N GLY A 186 4.79 18.22 1.23
CA GLY A 186 6.22 18.49 0.99
C GLY A 186 7.02 18.74 2.25
N LYS A 187 6.32 18.85 3.39
CA LYS A 187 6.86 18.83 4.75
C LYS A 187 5.95 17.99 5.64
N PRO A 188 6.46 17.49 6.78
CA PRO A 188 5.62 16.80 7.75
C PRO A 188 4.57 17.75 8.31
N GLU A 189 3.30 17.38 8.17
CA GLU A 189 2.16 18.22 8.54
C GLU A 189 0.96 17.38 8.95
N MET A 190 0.02 17.99 9.67
CA MET A 190 -1.23 17.34 10.07
C MET A 190 -2.42 17.95 9.35
N VAL A 191 -3.28 17.09 8.80
CA VAL A 191 -4.47 17.51 8.03
C VAL A 191 -5.76 17.14 8.74
N ASP A 192 -6.77 18.00 8.61
CA ASP A 192 -8.11 17.79 9.17
C ASP A 192 -8.93 16.85 8.26
N CYS A 193 -9.36 15.72 8.82
CA CYS A 193 -10.27 14.77 8.18
C CYS A 193 -11.45 14.47 9.10
N GLU A 194 -12.63 15.04 8.80
CA GLU A 194 -13.85 14.89 9.62
C GLU A 194 -13.61 15.24 11.11
N GLY A 195 -12.75 16.22 11.40
CA GLY A 195 -12.40 16.63 12.77
C GLY A 195 -11.37 15.74 13.47
N LEU A 196 -10.87 14.71 12.80
CA LEU A 196 -9.71 13.91 13.22
C LEU A 196 -8.46 14.43 12.51
N TRP A 197 -7.37 14.63 13.24
CA TRP A 197 -6.11 15.04 12.63
C TRP A 197 -5.29 13.84 12.20
N ILE A 198 -4.77 13.91 10.98
CA ILE A 198 -4.02 12.82 10.36
C ILE A 198 -2.63 13.33 10.01
N TYR A 199 -1.60 12.65 10.49
CA TYR A 199 -0.21 13.04 10.28
C TYR A 199 0.29 12.55 8.92
N LEU A 200 0.88 13.45 8.15
CA LEU A 200 1.45 13.19 6.84
C LEU A 200 2.95 13.42 6.89
N ASP A 201 3.73 12.37 6.67
CA ASP A 201 5.17 12.47 6.46
C ASP A 201 5.51 12.13 5.01
N PRO A 202 6.14 13.04 4.24
CA PRO A 202 6.66 12.73 2.92
C PRO A 202 7.55 11.48 2.91
N LYS A 203 8.33 11.24 3.97
CA LYS A 203 9.29 10.13 4.05
C LYS A 203 8.64 8.78 4.32
N ALA A 204 7.44 8.75 4.90
CA ALA A 204 6.73 7.48 5.17
C ALA A 204 6.37 6.74 3.89
N GLN A 205 6.42 7.44 2.75
CA GLN A 205 6.05 6.94 1.43
C GLN A 205 7.27 6.43 0.65
N ASP A 206 8.48 6.84 1.05
CA ASP A 206 9.76 6.35 0.49
C ASP A 206 10.12 4.92 0.98
N LEU A 207 9.40 4.40 1.98
CA LEU A 207 9.67 3.08 2.58
C LEU A 207 9.29 1.89 1.68
N GLY A 208 8.81 2.12 0.45
CA GLY A 208 8.64 1.11 -0.59
C GLY A 208 9.88 0.82 -1.44
N GLY A 209 10.97 1.58 -1.28
CA GLY A 209 12.20 1.47 -2.08
C GLY A 209 13.29 0.58 -1.48
N GLY A 210 12.97 -0.67 -1.14
CA GLY A 210 13.88 -1.58 -0.44
C GLY A 210 13.90 -3.02 -0.94
N SER A 211 14.10 -3.25 -2.24
CA SER A 211 14.75 -4.46 -2.79
C SER A 211 15.05 -4.28 -4.29
N SER A 212 16.20 -3.66 -4.56
CA SER A 212 16.96 -3.89 -5.79
C SER A 212 18.42 -3.90 -5.39
N LEU A 213 18.94 -5.10 -5.11
CA LEU A 213 20.31 -5.55 -5.37
C LEU A 213 20.29 -7.07 -5.50
#